data_AF-A0A519TKC2-F1
#
_entry.id   AF-A0A519TKC2-F1
#
_cell.length_a   1.000
_cell.length_b   1.000
_cell.length_c   1.000
_cell.angle_alpha   90.00
_cell.angle_beta   90.00
_cell.angle_gamma   90.00
#
_symmetry.space_group_name_H-M   'P 1'
#
loop_
_entity.id
_entity.type
_entity.pdbx_description
1 polymer ?
#
loop_
_entity_poly.entity_id
_entity_poly.type
_entity_poly.pdbx_seq_one_letter_code
_entity_poly.pdbx_strand_id
1 'polypeptide(L)'
;MAFKPAVLRTNSPLSDNLGTNLSYSVANPLLDIIKGNVVDSSTGKPLVNVKVKLKGFNNVIAITDSVGNFSFTISEQDKKNLIIFEKPQYENLQLAIASNMVIKMKAISVIMLGAVVTINPDNKPLYIVSAGNRSCIADSTFVDKINPDWIEKIDVLKDASATALYGSRGANGVILIEINKKYKNKIDFSKKN
;
A
#
# COMPACT_ATOMS: atom_id res chain seq x y z
N MET A 1 76.96 -63.60 -10.76
CA MET A 1 75.91 -63.08 -9.86
C MET A 1 74.92 -62.33 -10.75
N ALA A 2 73.81 -62.89 -11.23
CA ALA A 2 72.53 -63.18 -10.55
C ALA A 2 72.08 -61.97 -9.70
N PHE A 3 70.94 -61.30 -9.95
CA PHE A 3 69.58 -61.83 -9.93
C PHE A 3 68.58 -61.13 -10.88
N LYS A 4 67.53 -61.89 -11.22
CA LYS A 4 66.34 -61.62 -12.06
C LYS A 4 65.52 -60.36 -11.70
N PRO A 5 64.75 -59.81 -12.66
CA PRO A 5 63.72 -58.80 -12.39
C PRO A 5 62.45 -59.41 -11.77
N ALA A 6 61.86 -58.73 -10.78
CA ALA A 6 60.60 -59.10 -10.16
C ALA A 6 59.42 -58.38 -10.84
N VAL A 7 58.45 -59.18 -11.29
CA VAL A 7 57.15 -58.72 -11.81
C VAL A 7 56.20 -58.56 -10.62
N LEU A 8 55.61 -57.38 -10.45
CA LEU A 8 54.42 -57.20 -9.61
C LEU A 8 53.22 -56.93 -10.51
N ARG A 9 52.36 -57.94 -10.61
CA ARG A 9 50.98 -57.76 -11.07
C ARG A 9 50.15 -57.32 -9.87
N THR A 10 49.49 -56.17 -9.97
CA THR A 10 48.28 -55.92 -9.20
C THR A 10 47.18 -55.50 -10.16
N ASN A 11 46.13 -56.31 -10.17
CA ASN A 11 44.90 -56.04 -10.92
C ASN A 11 44.34 -54.69 -10.47
N SER A 12 44.31 -53.71 -11.37
CA SER A 12 43.48 -52.52 -11.16
C SER A 12 42.03 -52.94 -11.43
N PRO A 13 41.11 -52.84 -10.46
CA PRO A 13 39.71 -53.14 -10.72
C PRO A 13 39.17 -52.14 -11.73
N LEU A 14 38.51 -52.65 -12.76
CA LEU A 14 37.59 -51.89 -13.59
C LEU A 14 36.58 -51.24 -12.64
N SER A 15 36.66 -49.92 -12.45
CA SER A 15 35.54 -49.17 -11.92
C SER A 15 34.63 -48.88 -13.10
N ASP A 16 33.58 -49.68 -13.20
CA ASP A 16 32.41 -49.36 -14.00
C ASP A 16 31.85 -48.03 -13.48
N ASN A 17 32.29 -46.92 -14.07
CA ASN A 17 31.52 -45.69 -14.01
C ASN A 17 30.29 -45.90 -14.90
N LEU A 18 29.27 -46.56 -14.34
CA LEU A 18 27.89 -46.22 -14.69
C LEU A 18 27.73 -44.74 -14.36
N GLY A 19 28.05 -43.90 -15.34
CA GLY A 19 27.67 -42.50 -15.33
C GLY A 19 26.16 -42.46 -15.28
N THR A 20 25.60 -42.42 -14.08
CA THR A 20 24.31 -41.79 -13.89
C THR A 20 24.56 -40.33 -14.24
N ASN A 21 24.35 -40.01 -15.52
CA ASN A 21 23.97 -38.67 -15.91
C ASN A 21 22.64 -38.40 -15.18
N LEU A 22 22.75 -38.03 -13.90
CA LEU A 22 21.72 -37.28 -13.20
C LEU A 22 21.65 -35.95 -13.93
N SER A 23 20.94 -36.00 -15.05
CA SER A 23 20.43 -34.86 -15.77
C SER A 23 19.49 -34.21 -14.76
N TYR A 24 20.01 -33.27 -13.96
CA TYR A 24 19.16 -32.37 -13.23
C TYR A 24 18.42 -31.57 -14.30
N SER A 25 17.26 -32.09 -14.72
CA SER A 25 16.27 -31.29 -15.40
C SER A 25 15.89 -30.22 -14.40
N VAL A 26 16.57 -29.09 -14.47
CA VAL A 26 16.07 -27.85 -13.88
C VAL A 26 14.81 -27.59 -14.68
N ALA A 27 13.67 -28.05 -14.16
CA ALA A 27 12.40 -27.81 -14.80
C ALA A 27 12.32 -26.31 -15.02
N ASN A 28 12.34 -25.88 -16.29
CA ASN A 28 12.17 -24.47 -16.61
C ASN A 28 10.85 -24.05 -15.96
N PRO A 29 10.85 -23.06 -15.04
CA PRO A 29 9.63 -22.67 -14.37
C PRO A 29 8.63 -22.28 -15.45
N LEU A 30 7.41 -22.82 -15.37
CA LEU A 30 6.34 -22.40 -16.26
C LEU A 30 6.12 -20.90 -16.05
N LEU A 31 6.35 -20.15 -17.12
CA LEU A 31 6.24 -18.70 -17.16
C LEU A 31 4.95 -18.32 -17.87
N ASP A 32 4.19 -17.46 -17.20
CA ASP A 32 2.95 -16.91 -17.71
C ASP A 32 3.11 -15.42 -17.98
N ILE A 33 2.43 -14.95 -19.01
CA ILE A 33 2.39 -13.53 -19.37
C ILE A 33 1.08 -12.94 -18.87
N ILE A 34 1.18 -12.05 -17.89
CA ILE A 34 0.04 -11.27 -17.42
C ILE A 34 -0.06 -10.00 -18.25
N LYS A 35 -1.30 -9.67 -18.63
CA LYS A 35 -1.65 -8.48 -19.41
C LYS A 35 -2.85 -7.81 -18.79
N GLY A 36 -2.94 -6.50 -18.95
CA GLY A 36 -4.11 -5.75 -18.55
C GLY A 36 -4.03 -4.29 -18.96
N ASN A 37 -5.06 -3.56 -18.54
CA ASN A 37 -5.21 -2.15 -18.76
C ASN A 37 -5.53 -1.44 -17.44
N VAL A 38 -5.00 -0.23 -17.24
CA VAL A 38 -5.27 0.58 -16.06
C VAL A 38 -6.00 1.86 -16.47
N VAL A 39 -7.11 2.13 -15.82
CA VAL A 39 -7.95 3.31 -16.05
C VAL A 39 -8.25 4.06 -14.76
N ASP A 40 -8.56 5.34 -14.89
CA ASP A 40 -9.13 6.14 -13.84
C ASP A 40 -10.57 5.66 -13.55
N SER A 41 -10.88 5.42 -12.28
CA SER A 41 -12.16 4.84 -11.87
C SER A 41 -13.36 5.74 -12.14
N SER A 42 -13.16 7.07 -12.12
CA SER A 42 -14.23 8.07 -12.26
C SER A 42 -14.49 8.43 -13.72
N THR A 43 -13.43 8.56 -14.51
CA THR A 43 -13.48 9.04 -15.90
C THR A 43 -13.37 7.93 -16.93
N GLY A 44 -12.90 6.74 -16.52
CA GLY A 44 -12.61 5.61 -17.43
C GLY A 44 -11.42 5.86 -18.36
N LYS A 45 -10.70 6.99 -18.22
CA LYS A 45 -9.56 7.32 -19.07
C LYS A 45 -8.35 6.43 -18.76
N PRO A 46 -7.55 6.04 -19.77
CA PRO A 46 -6.33 5.28 -19.52
C PRO A 46 -5.32 6.02 -18.64
N LEU A 47 -4.63 5.28 -17.78
CA LEU A 47 -3.60 5.81 -16.90
C LEU A 47 -2.22 5.35 -17.35
N VAL A 48 -1.43 6.30 -17.88
CA VAL A 48 -0.01 6.13 -18.24
C VAL A 48 0.91 6.23 -17.01
N ASN A 49 2.10 5.63 -17.05
CA ASN A 49 3.12 5.71 -15.99
C ASN A 49 2.67 5.17 -14.62
N VAL A 50 1.73 4.22 -14.59
CA VAL A 50 1.40 3.46 -13.38
C VAL A 50 2.48 2.42 -13.18
N LYS A 51 3.11 2.41 -12.00
CA LYS A 51 4.09 1.37 -11.63
C LYS A 51 3.35 0.13 -11.16
N VAL A 52 3.73 -1.02 -11.69
CA VAL A 52 3.25 -2.34 -11.28
C VAL A 52 4.36 -3.03 -10.50
N LYS A 53 4.06 -3.53 -9.31
CA LYS A 53 5.02 -4.18 -8.40
C LYS A 53 4.44 -5.47 -7.84
N LEU A 54 5.28 -6.44 -7.51
CA LEU A 54 4.86 -7.57 -6.67
C LEU A 54 4.96 -7.19 -5.20
N LYS A 55 3.94 -7.53 -4.42
CA LYS A 55 3.92 -7.27 -2.98
C LYS A 55 5.07 -8.02 -2.30
N GLY A 56 5.80 -7.30 -1.45
CA GLY A 56 7.01 -7.81 -0.78
C GLY A 56 8.30 -7.54 -1.55
N PHE A 57 8.22 -7.05 -2.80
CA PHE A 57 9.37 -6.70 -3.62
C PHE A 57 9.39 -5.20 -3.94
N ASN A 58 10.58 -4.60 -3.90
CA ASN A 58 10.74 -3.18 -4.18
C ASN A 58 10.82 -2.88 -5.69
N ASN A 59 11.00 -3.90 -6.52
CA ASN A 59 11.22 -3.78 -7.95
C ASN A 59 9.91 -3.47 -8.68
N VAL A 60 9.99 -2.58 -9.67
CA VAL A 60 8.91 -2.33 -10.64
C VAL A 60 9.02 -3.40 -11.73
N ILE A 61 7.94 -4.15 -11.94
CA ILE A 61 7.88 -5.26 -12.90
C ILE A 61 7.25 -4.85 -14.23
N ALA A 62 6.45 -3.78 -14.24
CA ALA A 62 5.91 -3.16 -15.44
C ALA A 62 5.55 -1.70 -15.18
N ILE A 63 5.46 -0.92 -16.26
CA ILE A 63 4.93 0.45 -16.26
C ILE A 63 3.89 0.53 -17.37
N THR A 64 2.76 1.21 -17.12
CA THR A 64 1.73 1.36 -18.15
C THR A 64 2.15 2.32 -19.28
N ASP A 65 1.77 1.98 -20.51
CA ASP A 65 2.00 2.79 -21.71
C ASP A 65 1.00 3.96 -21.86
N SER A 66 1.08 4.69 -22.98
CA SER A 66 0.21 5.85 -23.28
C SER A 66 -1.28 5.50 -23.39
N VAL A 67 -1.62 4.22 -23.56
CA VAL A 67 -3.00 3.71 -23.65
C VAL A 67 -3.35 2.92 -22.37
N GLY A 68 -2.52 3.00 -21.33
CA GLY A 68 -2.75 2.38 -20.02
C GLY A 68 -2.49 0.88 -19.98
N ASN A 69 -1.94 0.27 -21.02
CA ASN A 69 -1.68 -1.17 -21.04
C ASN A 69 -0.41 -1.50 -20.27
N PHE A 70 -0.40 -2.66 -19.61
CA PHE A 70 0.79 -3.25 -19.01
C PHE A 70 0.90 -4.73 -19.36
N SER A 71 2.12 -5.25 -19.35
CA SER A 71 2.40 -6.67 -19.41
C SER A 71 3.66 -7.01 -18.64
N PHE A 72 3.69 -8.18 -17.99
CA PHE A 72 4.88 -8.73 -17.36
C PHE A 72 4.81 -10.25 -17.35
N THR A 73 5.98 -10.87 -17.20
CA THR A 73 6.12 -12.31 -17.07
C THR A 73 6.21 -12.70 -15.60
N ILE A 74 5.56 -13.79 -15.22
CA ILE A 74 5.53 -14.30 -13.85
C ILE A 74 5.62 -15.82 -13.83
N SER A 75 6.23 -16.39 -12.78
CA SER A 75 6.22 -17.84 -12.56
C SER A 75 4.86 -18.29 -12.01
N GLU A 76 4.47 -19.55 -12.28
CA GLU A 76 3.27 -20.15 -11.67
C GLU A 76 3.26 -20.08 -10.13
N GLN A 77 4.43 -20.13 -9.49
CA GLN A 77 4.55 -20.08 -8.04
C GLN A 77 4.22 -18.68 -7.48
N ASP A 78 4.63 -17.65 -8.21
CA ASP A 78 4.45 -16.26 -7.81
C ASP A 78 3.03 -15.73 -8.06
N LYS A 79 2.20 -16.44 -8.82
CA LYS A 79 0.80 -16.08 -9.05
C LYS A 79 -0.03 -15.96 -7.76
N LYS A 80 0.43 -16.60 -6.67
CA LYS A 80 -0.20 -16.51 -5.34
C LYS A 80 0.05 -15.16 -4.65
N ASN A 81 1.02 -14.39 -5.12
CA ASN A 81 1.34 -13.08 -4.57
C ASN A 81 0.29 -12.03 -4.98
N LEU A 82 0.32 -10.89 -4.32
CA LEU A 82 -0.48 -9.72 -4.71
C LEU A 82 0.35 -8.79 -5.60
N ILE A 83 -0.32 -8.12 -6.53
CA ILE A 83 0.25 -7.03 -7.33
C ILE A 83 -0.16 -5.71 -6.71
N ILE A 84 0.74 -4.74 -6.76
CA ILE A 84 0.53 -3.36 -6.32
C ILE A 84 0.61 -2.44 -7.54
N PHE A 85 -0.37 -1.57 -7.68
CA PHE A 85 -0.39 -0.48 -8.65
C PHE A 85 -0.18 0.85 -7.91
N GLU A 86 0.84 1.59 -8.31
CA GLU A 86 1.27 2.84 -7.68
C GLU A 86 1.37 3.95 -8.73
N LYS A 87 0.73 5.09 -8.45
CA LYS A 87 0.82 6.30 -9.27
C LYS A 87 0.61 7.54 -8.39
N PRO A 88 1.41 8.61 -8.54
CA PRO A 88 1.19 9.86 -7.82
C PRO A 88 -0.22 10.41 -8.05
N GLN A 89 -0.84 10.97 -7.00
CA GLN A 89 -2.22 11.49 -6.99
C GLN A 89 -3.33 10.42 -7.05
N TYR A 90 -2.99 9.14 -6.96
CA TYR A 90 -3.96 8.03 -6.91
C TYR A 90 -3.75 7.18 -5.66
N GLU A 91 -4.83 6.59 -5.17
CA GLU A 91 -4.77 5.61 -4.10
C GLU A 91 -4.04 4.35 -4.59
N ASN A 92 -3.11 3.82 -3.79
CA ASN A 92 -2.41 2.56 -4.11
C ASN A 92 -3.40 1.40 -4.08
N LEU A 93 -3.35 0.54 -5.09
CA LEU A 93 -4.28 -0.58 -5.24
C LEU A 93 -3.54 -1.91 -5.20
N GLN A 94 -4.00 -2.84 -4.35
CA GLN A 94 -3.44 -4.19 -4.24
C GLN A 94 -4.46 -5.23 -4.69
N LEU A 95 -4.07 -6.14 -5.60
CA LEU A 95 -4.99 -7.11 -6.20
C LEU A 95 -4.32 -8.47 -6.40
N ALA A 96 -5.14 -9.53 -6.43
CA ALA A 96 -4.69 -10.85 -6.85
C ALA A 96 -4.39 -10.87 -8.35
N ILE A 97 -3.50 -11.78 -8.77
CA ILE A 97 -3.06 -11.89 -10.16
C ILE A 97 -4.10 -12.65 -10.96
N ALA A 98 -4.58 -12.04 -12.04
CA ALA A 98 -5.47 -12.66 -13.01
C ALA A 98 -5.07 -12.28 -14.44
N SER A 99 -5.56 -13.03 -15.43
CA SER A 99 -5.33 -12.73 -16.84
C SER A 99 -6.28 -11.65 -17.35
N ASN A 100 -5.82 -10.77 -18.26
CA ASN A 100 -6.62 -9.74 -18.94
C ASN A 100 -7.34 -8.77 -17.98
N MET A 101 -6.65 -8.30 -16.94
CA MET A 101 -7.26 -7.45 -15.92
C MET A 101 -7.56 -6.03 -16.42
N VAL A 102 -8.69 -5.47 -16.00
CA VAL A 102 -8.97 -4.03 -16.07
C VAL A 102 -8.91 -3.47 -14.67
N ILE A 103 -7.91 -2.62 -14.42
CA ILE A 103 -7.60 -2.07 -13.12
C ILE A 103 -8.15 -0.66 -13.05
N LYS A 104 -9.03 -0.40 -12.08
CA LYS A 104 -9.64 0.93 -11.87
C LYS A 104 -8.98 1.60 -10.67
N MET A 105 -8.13 2.58 -10.91
CA MET A 105 -7.48 3.35 -9.84
C MET A 105 -8.31 4.58 -9.49
N LYS A 106 -8.40 4.89 -8.19
CA LYS A 106 -9.13 6.04 -7.70
C LYS A 106 -8.17 7.21 -7.44
N ALA A 107 -8.46 8.37 -8.00
CA ALA A 107 -7.71 9.59 -7.69
C ALA A 107 -7.90 9.97 -6.20
N ILE A 108 -6.82 10.42 -5.56
CA ILE A 108 -6.85 10.93 -4.18
C ILE A 108 -7.72 12.18 -4.18
N SER A 109 -8.81 12.13 -3.44
CA SER A 109 -9.68 13.30 -3.23
C SER A 109 -9.03 14.22 -2.20
N VAL A 110 -8.46 15.34 -2.66
CA VAL A 110 -7.96 16.39 -1.77
C VAL A 110 -9.07 17.40 -1.54
N ILE A 111 -9.56 17.49 -0.31
CA ILE A 111 -10.49 18.55 0.09
C ILE A 111 -9.65 19.80 0.36
N MET A 112 -9.74 20.78 -0.54
CA MET A 112 -9.10 22.09 -0.38
C MET A 112 -10.02 23.00 0.43
N LEU A 113 -9.79 23.12 1.75
CA LEU A 113 -10.40 24.16 2.59
C LEU A 113 -9.47 25.38 2.61
N GLY A 114 -9.54 26.23 1.58
CA GLY A 114 -8.82 27.51 1.50
C GLY A 114 -7.30 27.41 1.64
N ALA A 115 -6.58 27.36 0.52
CA ALA A 115 -5.11 27.53 0.40
C ALA A 115 -4.19 26.61 1.26
N VAL A 116 -4.72 25.67 2.04
CA VAL A 116 -3.91 24.71 2.81
C VAL A 116 -3.88 23.38 2.06
N VAL A 117 -2.70 23.01 1.57
CA VAL A 117 -2.43 21.67 1.03
C VAL A 117 -1.92 20.81 2.18
N THR A 118 -2.67 19.80 2.60
CA THR A 118 -2.18 18.80 3.55
C THR A 118 -1.38 17.76 2.79
N ILE A 119 -0.05 17.91 2.77
CA ILE A 119 0.89 17.00 2.09
C ILE A 119 1.27 15.76 2.90
N ASN A 120 0.89 15.66 4.18
CA ASN A 120 1.24 14.54 5.05
C ASN A 120 -0.01 13.93 5.72
N PRO A 121 -0.39 12.67 5.42
CA PRO A 121 -1.54 12.00 6.06
C PRO A 121 -1.34 11.74 7.56
N ASP A 122 -0.10 11.87 8.06
CA ASP A 122 0.26 11.74 9.48
C ASP A 122 0.11 13.04 10.28
N ASN A 123 -0.01 14.19 9.61
CA ASN A 123 -0.23 15.49 10.26
C ASN A 123 -1.73 15.80 10.40
N LYS A 124 -2.43 14.95 11.15
CA LYS A 124 -3.85 15.16 11.47
C LYS A 124 -3.99 16.25 12.53
N PRO A 125 -4.97 17.17 12.42
CA PRO A 125 -5.26 18.13 13.47
C PRO A 125 -5.90 17.43 14.67
N LEU A 126 -5.88 18.09 15.82
CA LEU A 126 -6.65 17.66 16.99
C LEU A 126 -8.10 18.12 16.83
N TYR A 127 -9.06 17.20 16.96
CA TYR A 127 -10.48 17.57 16.95
C TYR A 127 -10.99 17.71 18.38
N ILE A 128 -11.68 18.80 18.66
CA ILE A 128 -12.35 19.06 19.93
C ILE A 128 -13.83 19.25 19.63
N VAL A 129 -14.68 18.40 20.21
CA VAL A 129 -16.13 18.48 20.01
C VAL A 129 -16.77 18.96 21.30
N SER A 130 -17.59 20.00 21.23
CA SER A 130 -18.26 20.60 22.39
C SER A 130 -19.77 20.72 22.20
N ALA A 131 -20.50 20.72 23.32
CA ALA A 131 -21.95 20.91 23.36
C ALA A 131 -22.34 21.60 24.68
N GLY A 132 -22.36 22.94 24.67
CA GLY A 132 -22.52 23.72 25.89
C GLY A 132 -21.39 23.46 26.89
N ASN A 133 -21.71 22.90 28.06
CA ASN A 133 -20.72 22.61 29.10
C ASN A 133 -20.05 21.23 29.01
N ARG A 134 -20.23 20.49 27.90
CA ARG A 134 -19.49 19.24 27.64
C ARG A 134 -18.50 19.45 26.50
N SER A 135 -17.33 18.84 26.62
CA SER A 135 -16.31 18.81 25.58
C SER A 135 -15.53 17.50 25.66
N CYS A 136 -15.16 16.95 24.51
CA CYS A 136 -14.28 15.79 24.39
C CYS A 136 -13.28 15.97 23.25
N ILE A 137 -12.22 15.19 23.33
CA ILE A 137 -11.26 15.07 22.23
C ILE A 137 -11.78 13.98 21.30
N ALA A 138 -11.84 14.30 20.01
CA ALA A 138 -12.34 13.43 18.97
C ALA A 138 -11.21 13.01 18.02
N ASP A 139 -11.42 11.87 17.36
CA ASP A 139 -10.66 11.46 16.19
C ASP A 139 -11.51 11.61 14.93
N SER A 140 -10.91 11.35 13.76
CA SER A 140 -11.62 11.46 12.49
C SER A 140 -12.85 10.55 12.42
N THR A 141 -12.80 9.34 12.98
CA THR A 141 -13.93 8.39 12.94
C THR A 141 -15.10 8.84 13.79
N PHE A 142 -14.83 9.60 14.86
CA PHE A 142 -15.85 10.22 15.68
C PHE A 142 -16.51 11.39 14.94
N VAL A 143 -15.71 12.25 14.31
CA VAL A 143 -16.20 13.40 13.55
C VAL A 143 -17.08 12.95 12.38
N ASP A 144 -16.70 11.87 11.68
CA ASP A 144 -17.46 11.29 10.57
C ASP A 144 -18.86 10.80 10.98
N LYS A 145 -19.09 10.54 12.27
CA LYS A 145 -20.38 10.08 12.81
C LYS A 145 -21.28 11.21 13.29
N ILE A 146 -20.78 12.45 13.35
CA ILE A 146 -21.57 13.61 13.74
C ILE A 146 -22.46 13.97 12.56
N ASN A 147 -23.77 14.05 12.79
CA ASN A 147 -24.67 14.56 11.78
C ASN A 147 -24.37 16.06 11.53
N PRO A 148 -24.09 16.48 10.28
CA PRO A 148 -23.82 17.87 9.95
C PRO A 148 -24.89 18.86 10.41
N ASP A 149 -26.17 18.46 10.43
CA ASP A 149 -27.29 19.29 10.87
C ASP A 149 -27.23 19.66 12.36
N TRP A 150 -26.41 18.95 13.14
CA TRP A 150 -26.23 19.22 14.57
C TRP A 150 -25.13 20.25 14.82
N ILE A 151 -24.29 20.53 13.83
CA ILE A 151 -23.15 21.43 13.97
C ILE A 151 -23.67 22.88 13.99
N GLU A 152 -23.35 23.58 15.07
CA GLU A 152 -23.66 24.99 15.25
C GLU A 152 -22.51 25.88 14.76
N LYS A 153 -21.27 25.47 15.04
CA LYS A 153 -20.07 26.25 14.69
C LYS A 153 -18.86 25.35 14.49
N ILE A 154 -17.99 25.75 13.56
CA ILE A 154 -16.65 25.18 13.41
C ILE A 154 -15.63 26.32 13.47
N ASP A 155 -14.69 26.23 14.41
CA ASP A 155 -13.54 27.12 14.50
C ASP A 155 -12.25 26.34 14.23
N VAL A 156 -11.27 27.00 13.60
CA VAL A 156 -9.97 26.40 13.31
C VAL A 156 -8.88 27.26 13.95
N LEU A 157 -8.14 26.68 14.89
CA LEU A 157 -6.96 27.30 15.48
C LEU A 157 -5.72 26.86 14.72
N LYS A 158 -4.90 27.84 14.34
CA LYS A 158 -3.68 27.65 13.55
C LYS A 158 -2.45 28.15 14.32
N ASP A 159 -1.31 27.55 14.00
CA ASP A 159 0.03 27.97 14.46
C ASP A 159 0.14 28.09 15.99
N ALA A 160 0.70 29.19 16.49
CA ALA A 160 0.97 29.41 17.90
C ALA A 160 -0.30 29.39 18.78
N SER A 161 -1.46 29.79 18.25
CA SER A 161 -2.72 29.85 19.00
C SER A 161 -3.24 28.46 19.39
N ALA A 162 -3.04 27.46 18.54
CA ALA A 162 -3.43 26.08 18.80
C ALA A 162 -2.54 25.46 19.89
N THR A 163 -1.22 25.63 19.76
CA THR A 163 -0.23 25.11 20.71
C THR A 163 -0.32 25.80 22.08
N ALA A 164 -0.67 27.10 22.13
CA ALA A 164 -0.85 27.82 23.39
C ALA A 164 -1.98 27.24 24.25
N LEU A 165 -3.05 26.74 23.62
CA LEU A 165 -4.22 26.21 24.32
C LEU A 165 -4.17 24.68 24.50
N TYR A 166 -3.61 23.95 23.54
CA TYR A 166 -3.67 22.49 23.48
C TYR A 166 -2.30 21.80 23.53
N GLY A 167 -1.22 22.57 23.73
CA GLY A 167 0.15 22.06 23.84
C GLY A 167 0.62 21.34 22.58
N SER A 168 1.49 20.34 22.75
CA SER A 168 2.04 19.55 21.64
C SER A 168 0.97 18.86 20.78
N ARG A 169 -0.22 18.58 21.34
CA ARG A 169 -1.35 17.97 20.61
C ARG A 169 -1.96 18.94 19.60
N GLY A 170 -1.82 20.25 19.82
CA GLY A 170 -2.25 21.30 18.89
C GLY A 170 -1.18 21.69 17.86
N ALA A 171 -0.02 21.04 17.84
CA ALA A 171 1.08 21.40 16.94
C ALA A 171 0.72 21.31 15.45
N ASN A 172 -0.22 20.40 15.11
CA ASN A 172 -0.76 20.24 13.77
C ASN A 172 -2.05 21.05 13.52
N GLY A 173 -2.39 21.97 14.42
CA GLY A 173 -3.65 22.71 14.42
C GLY A 173 -4.77 22.00 15.20
N VAL A 174 -5.80 22.77 15.55
CA VAL A 174 -6.97 22.29 16.31
C VAL A 174 -8.25 22.71 15.60
N ILE A 175 -9.15 21.76 15.40
CA ILE A 175 -10.49 22.01 14.86
C ILE A 175 -11.49 21.86 16.00
N LEU A 176 -12.17 22.94 16.32
CA LEU A 176 -13.23 23.03 17.31
C LEU A 176 -14.57 22.87 16.60
N ILE A 177 -15.36 21.89 17.01
CA ILE A 177 -16.68 21.62 16.47
C ILE A 177 -17.67 21.79 17.62
N GLU A 178 -18.45 22.87 17.56
CA GLU A 178 -19.55 23.09 18.49
C GLU A 178 -20.83 22.51 17.89
N ILE A 179 -21.45 21.59 18.61
CA ILE A 179 -22.76 21.05 18.27
C ILE A 179 -23.84 21.72 19.12
N ASN A 180 -25.02 21.86 18.53
CA ASN A 180 -26.15 22.46 19.21
C ASN A 180 -26.50 21.66 20.48
N LYS A 181 -26.70 22.39 21.59
CA LYS A 181 -27.00 21.82 22.92
C LYS A 181 -28.20 20.86 22.92
N LYS A 182 -29.15 21.02 21.98
CA LYS A 182 -30.28 20.09 21.76
C LYS A 182 -29.84 18.66 21.45
N TYR A 183 -28.71 18.49 20.77
CA TYR A 183 -28.18 17.18 20.35
C TYR A 183 -27.09 16.64 21.27
N LYS A 184 -26.80 17.31 22.39
CA LYS A 184 -25.78 16.92 23.37
C LYS A 184 -25.89 15.48 23.87
N ASN A 185 -27.10 14.93 23.97
CA ASN A 185 -27.31 13.55 24.44
C ASN A 185 -27.20 12.50 23.32
N LYS A 186 -26.98 12.93 22.07
CA LYS A 186 -26.70 12.06 20.92
C LYS A 186 -25.20 11.77 20.77
N ILE A 187 -24.36 12.45 21.55
CA ILE A 187 -22.92 12.27 21.56
C ILE A 187 -22.49 11.79 22.95
N ASP A 188 -21.64 10.77 22.96
CA ASP A 188 -20.97 10.32 24.18
C ASP A 188 -19.68 11.10 24.41
N PHE A 189 -19.72 12.03 25.35
CA PHE A 189 -18.58 12.86 25.77
C PHE A 189 -17.70 12.20 26.84
N SER A 190 -18.11 11.04 27.38
CA SER A 190 -17.34 10.36 28.43
C SER A 190 -16.11 9.63 27.88
N LYS A 191 -16.10 9.35 26.58
CA LYS A 191 -15.03 8.66 25.89
C LYS A 191 -13.86 9.61 25.64
N LYS A 192 -12.82 9.52 26.47
CA LYS A 192 -11.49 10.04 26.14
C LYS A 192 -10.78 8.96 25.32
N ASN A 193 -10.62 9.19 24.01
CA ASN A 193 -9.67 8.41 23.20
C ASN A 193 -8.24 8.95 23.42
#